data_AF-A0A7C0WP47-F1
#
_entry.id   AF-A0A7C0WP47-F1
#
_cell.length_a   1.000
_cell.length_b   1.000
_cell.length_c   1.000
_cell.angle_alpha   90.00
_cell.angle_beta   90.00
_cell.angle_gamma   90.00
#
_symmetry.space_group_name_H-M   'P 1'
#
loop_
_entity.id
_entity.type
_entity.pdbx_description
1 polymer ?
#
loop_
_entity_poly.entity_id
_entity_poly.type
_entity_poly.pdbx_seq_one_letter_code
_entity_poly.pdbx_strand_id
1 'polypeptide(L)' 'LYRALFMGMLPASNPRFTILVVVDEPHPYYYGGVVSAPVFKKIAERIIRYMDLEAPEATEET' A
#
# COMPACT_ATOMS: atom_id res chain seq x y z
N LEU A 1 -7.81 -6.98 -21.18
CA LEU A 1 -6.62 -6.59 -20.40
C LEU A 1 -7.02 -5.57 -19.35
N TYR A 2 -6.81 -5.89 -18.08
CA TYR A 2 -7.05 -4.99 -16.95
C TYR A 2 -5.78 -4.93 -16.11
N ARG A 3 -5.56 -3.79 -15.43
CA ARG A 3 -4.47 -3.62 -14.48
C ARG A 3 -5.04 -3.17 -13.15
N ALA A 4 -4.70 -3.90 -12.09
CA ALA A 4 -5.03 -3.49 -10.74
C ALA A 4 -3.85 -2.69 -10.16
N LEU A 5 -4.13 -1.45 -9.75
CA LEU A 5 -3.13 -0.48 -9.32
C LEU A 5 -3.43 -0.02 -7.90
N PHE A 6 -2.41 0.00 -7.05
CA PHE A 6 -2.49 0.67 -5.75
C PHE A 6 -1.18 1.41 -5.48
N MET A 7 -1.31 2.68 -5.09
CA MET A 7 -0.18 3.54 -4.79
C MET A 7 -0.39 4.19 -3.43
N GLY A 8 0.68 4.34 -2.66
CA GLY A 8 0.67 5.06 -1.40
C GLY A 8 2.05 5.53 -0.99
N MET A 9 2.08 6.41 0.01
CA MET A 9 3.29 6.98 0.59
C MET A 9 3.36 6.66 2.09
N LEU A 10 4.57 6.55 2.62
CA LEU A 10 4.81 6.28 4.04
C LEU A 10 6.05 7.03 4.58
N PRO A 11 6.03 7.44 5.87
CA PRO A 11 4.85 7.66 6.71
C PRO A 11 3.92 8.74 6.12
N ALA A 12 2.64 8.74 6.49
CA ALA A 12 1.66 9.68 5.93
C ALA A 12 1.96 11.16 6.30
N SER A 13 2.46 11.39 7.51
CA SER A 13 2.79 12.72 8.04
C SER A 13 4.07 13.32 7.43
N ASN A 14 5.06 12.47 7.10
CA ASN A 14 6.32 12.90 6.49
C ASN A 14 6.81 11.84 5.47
N PRO A 15 6.24 11.83 4.24
CA PRO A 15 6.54 10.83 3.22
C PRO A 15 8.04 10.68 2.93
N ARG A 16 8.54 9.46 3.13
CA ARG A 16 9.94 9.06 2.83
C ARG A 16 10.02 8.00 1.74
N PHE A 17 8.92 7.28 1.51
CA PHE A 17 8.82 6.24 0.49
C PHE A 17 7.52 6.36 -0.29
N THR A 18 7.57 6.05 -1.58
CA THR A 18 6.41 5.83 -2.44
C THR A 18 6.42 4.39 -2.91
N ILE A 19 5.30 3.70 -2.80
CA ILE A 19 5.13 2.34 -3.31
C ILE A 19 4.03 2.37 -4.35
N LEU A 20 4.33 1.85 -5.54
CA LEU A 20 3.33 1.53 -6.57
C LEU A 20 3.33 0.02 -6.76
N VAL A 21 2.14 -0.58 -6.66
CA VAL A 21 1.91 -1.98 -7.00
C VAL A 21 1.06 -2.04 -8.26
N VAL A 22 1.57 -2.72 -9.28
CA VAL A 22 0.88 -3.00 -10.54
C VAL A 22 0.72 -4.51 -10.66
N VAL A 23 -0.51 -4.97 -10.80
CA VAL A 23 -0.81 -6.36 -11.15
C VAL A 23 -1.43 -6.37 -12.54
N ASP A 24 -0.74 -7.03 -13.46
CA ASP A 24 -1.19 -7.20 -14.84
C ASP A 24 -2.14 -8.40 -14.93
N GLU A 25 -3.21 -8.25 -15.71
CA GLU A 25 -4.23 -9.27 -15.94
C GLU A 25 -4.74 -10.00 -14.67
N PRO A 26 -5.17 -9.26 -13.63
CA PRO A 26 -5.63 -9.88 -12.39
C PRO A 26 -6.97 -10.61 -12.60
N HIS A 27 -7.15 -11.76 -11.97
CA HIS A 27 -8.39 -12.54 -12.03
C HIS A 27 -8.67 -13.23 -10.68
N PRO A 28 -9.94 -13.41 -10.26
CA PRO A 28 -11.17 -12.92 -10.88
C PRO A 28 -11.52 -11.46 -10.50
N TYR A 29 -10.76 -10.84 -9.59
CA TYR A 29 -10.99 -9.47 -9.14
C TYR A 29 -10.07 -8.50 -9.88
N TYR A 30 -10.56 -7.28 -10.14
CA TYR A 30 -9.84 -6.28 -10.95
C TYR A 30 -9.57 -4.96 -10.22
N TYR A 31 -10.19 -4.75 -9.07
CA TYR A 31 -10.04 -3.50 -8.31
C TYR A 31 -8.70 -3.47 -7.58
N GLY A 32 -7.94 -2.39 -7.77
CA GLY A 32 -6.66 -2.15 -7.11
C GLY A 32 -6.71 -2.25 -5.58
N GLY A 33 -7.82 -1.78 -4.97
CA GLY A 33 -8.06 -1.90 -3.53
C GLY A 33 -8.20 -3.35 -3.04
N VAL A 34 -8.64 -4.27 -3.90
CA VAL A 34 -8.84 -5.69 -3.55
C VAL A 34 -7.59 -6.51 -3.89
N VAL A 35 -7.00 -6.26 -5.05
CA VAL A 35 -5.88 -7.06 -5.58
C VAL A 35 -4.53 -6.53 -5.11
N SER A 36 -4.28 -5.24 -5.30
CA SER A 36 -2.95 -4.63 -5.14
C SER A 36 -2.72 -4.06 -3.73
N ALA A 37 -3.78 -3.63 -3.03
CA ALA A 37 -3.66 -3.08 -1.68
C ALA A 37 -3.12 -4.07 -0.62
N PRO A 38 -3.52 -5.37 -0.61
CA PRO A 38 -2.94 -6.33 0.33
C PRO A 38 -1.43 -6.54 0.10
N VAL A 39 -0.96 -6.44 -1.14
CA VAL A 39 0.46 -6.49 -1.48
C VAL A 39 1.17 -5.23 -0.99
N PHE A 40 0.60 -4.05 -1.25
CA PHE A 40 1.11 -2.78 -0.71
C PHE A 40 1.26 -2.85 0.81
N LYS A 41 0.24 -3.33 1.53
CA LYS A 41 0.25 -3.45 3.01
C LYS A 41 1.43 -4.28 3.49
N LYS A 42 1.68 -5.45 2.88
CA LYS A 42 2.81 -6.32 3.25
C LYS A 42 4.18 -5.65 3.02
N ILE A 43 4.32 -4.91 1.92
CA ILE A 43 5.56 -4.18 1.62
C ILE A 43 5.73 -3.03 2.61
N ALA A 44 4.70 -2.21 2.81
CA ALA A 44 4.71 -1.07 3.72
C ALA A 44 5.04 -1.51 5.16
N GLU A 45 4.39 -2.54 5.68
CA GLU A 45 4.67 -3.10 7.01
C GLU A 45 6.12 -3.56 7.17
N ARG A 46 6.71 -4.14 6.11
CA ARG A 46 8.11 -4.59 6.14
C ARG A 46 9.06 -3.40 6.12
N ILE A 47 8.77 -2.36 5.34
CA ILE A 47 9.56 -1.12 5.33
C ILE A 47 9.49 -0.43 6.69
N ILE A 48 8.28 -0.29 7.26
CA ILE A 48 8.08 0.33 8.58
C ILE A 48 8.91 -0.38 9.65
N ARG A 49 8.84 -1.72 9.73
CA ARG A 49 9.64 -2.49 10.70
C ARG A 49 11.14 -2.43 10.44
N TYR A 50 11.55 -2.46 9.18
CA TYR A 50 12.98 -2.50 8.82
C TYR A 50 13.67 -1.15 9.02
N MET A 51 12.95 -0.05 8.78
CA MET A 51 13.46 1.31 8.86
C MET A 51 13.13 2.00 10.18
N ASP A 52 12.55 1.27 11.14
CA ASP A 52 12.09 1.77 12.45
C ASP A 52 11.27 3.07 12.32
N LEU A 53 10.29 3.06 11.40
CA LEU A 53 9.43 4.21 11.17
C LEU A 53 8.34 4.25 12.22
N GLU A 54 8.05 5.46 12.74
CA GLU A 54 6.89 5.67 13.60
C GLU A 54 5.61 5.24 12.87
N ALA A 55 4.80 4.44 13.56
CA ALA A 55 3.51 4.05 13.03
C ALA A 55 2.66 5.30 12.80
N PRO A 56 1.94 5.40 11.67
CA PRO A 56 1.00 6.50 11.49
C PRO A 56 -0.02 6.46 12.64
N GLU A 57 -0.30 7.62 13.25
CA GLU A 57 -1.38 7.74 14.21
C GLU A 57 -2.65 7.20 13.54
N ALA A 58 -3.27 6.19 14.16
CA ALA A 58 -4.56 5.70 13.70
C ALA A 58 -5.56 6.82 13.93
N THR A 59 -5.88 7.59 12.89
CA THR A 59 -7.00 8.51 12.95
C THR A 59 -8.24 7.65 13.05
N GLU A 60 -8.82 7.59 14.26
CA GLU A 60 -10.16 7.02 14.45
C GLU A 60 -11.13 7.86 13.63
N GLU A 61 -11.45 7.42 12.42
CA GLU A 61 -12.55 7.99 11.65
C GLU A 61 -13.85 7.56 12.33
N THR A 62 -14.43 8.49 13.12
CA THR A 62 -15.77 8.38 13.72
C THR A 62 -16.86 8.66 12.69
#